data_AF-A0A6J7GRY7-F1
#
_entry.id   AF-A0A6J7GRY7-F1
#
_cell.length_a   1.000
_cell.length_b   1.000
_cell.length_c   1.000
_cell.angle_alpha   90.00
_cell.angle_beta   90.00
_cell.angle_gamma   90.00
#
_symmetry.space_group_name_H-M   'P 1'
#
loop_
_entity.id
_entity.type
_entity.pdbx_description
1 polymer ?
#
loop_
_entity_poly.entity_id
_entity_poly.type
_entity_poly.pdbx_seq_one_letter_code
_entity_poly.pdbx_strand_id
1 'polypeptide(L)'
;MISGAGQATNYAAVLSTARRLGRTDDPVLRQELAKVWTNEQVLKWMSWRTQTAVMTGRRELALHGSLLKNFFTRSLAHRVNLAVELQGPEGMLFQDAEGEGFWQYQCLNQFASRIGGGTEEVHRNNLGEQALGLPREPAVDRDLPWNQSKRS
;
A
#
# COMPACT_ATOMS: atom_id res chain seq x y z
N MET A 1 6.22 -12.32 6.85
CA MET A 1 7.34 -11.35 6.85
C MET A 1 6.86 -10.06 6.18
N ILE A 2 6.59 -9.00 6.94
CA ILE A 2 6.26 -7.65 6.41
C ILE A 2 7.45 -6.70 6.67
N SER A 3 8.65 -7.24 6.84
CA SER A 3 9.82 -6.45 7.25
C SER A 3 11.09 -6.98 6.61
N GLY A 4 11.76 -6.12 5.84
CA GLY A 4 13.22 -6.12 5.78
C GLY A 4 13.90 -6.62 4.51
N ALA A 5 13.20 -7.28 3.57
CA ALA A 5 13.79 -7.50 2.25
C ALA A 5 13.73 -6.16 1.48
N GLY A 6 14.88 -5.67 1.02
CA GLY A 6 15.02 -4.39 0.32
C GLY A 6 13.92 -4.21 -0.71
N GLN A 7 12.94 -3.36 -0.39
CA GLN A 7 11.88 -3.10 -1.35
C GLN A 7 12.51 -2.32 -2.50
N ALA A 8 12.56 -2.95 -3.67
CA ALA A 8 13.04 -2.32 -4.91
C ALA A 8 12.30 -1.01 -5.25
N THR A 9 11.17 -0.75 -4.58
CA THR A 9 10.34 0.44 -4.75
C THR A 9 10.41 1.43 -3.60
N ASN A 10 11.41 1.40 -2.71
CA ASN A 10 11.50 2.33 -1.57
C ASN A 10 11.65 3.82 -1.98
N TYR A 11 11.58 4.73 -1.00
CA TYR A 11 11.75 6.18 -1.22
C TYR A 11 13.04 6.51 -1.97
N ALA A 12 14.15 5.85 -1.63
CA ALA A 12 15.44 6.10 -2.28
C ALA A 12 15.38 5.79 -3.79
N ALA A 13 14.66 4.75 -4.19
CA ALA A 13 14.44 4.42 -5.59
C ALA A 13 13.57 5.47 -6.32
N VAL A 14 12.51 5.98 -5.69
CA VAL A 14 11.70 7.05 -6.31
C VAL A 14 12.49 8.35 -6.41
N LEU A 15 13.24 8.70 -5.36
CA LEU A 15 14.09 9.89 -5.35
C LEU A 15 15.21 9.80 -6.40
N SER A 16 15.79 8.62 -6.63
CA SER A 16 16.81 8.45 -7.66
C SER A 16 16.24 8.66 -9.06
N THR A 17 15.03 8.17 -9.34
CA THR A 17 14.29 8.49 -10.58
C THR A 17 14.01 9.99 -10.70
N ALA A 18 13.51 10.64 -9.64
CA ALA A 18 13.27 12.08 -9.66
C ALA A 18 14.55 12.89 -9.97
N ARG A 19 15.69 12.49 -9.41
CA ARG A 19 17.00 13.13 -9.67
C ARG A 19 17.48 12.92 -11.10
N ARG A 20 17.41 11.70 -11.63
CA ARG A 20 17.82 11.39 -13.02
C ARG A 20 17.02 12.19 -14.03
N LEU A 21 15.73 12.43 -13.75
CA LEU A 21 14.82 13.18 -14.60
C LEU A 21 14.83 14.71 -14.32
N GLY A 22 15.66 15.19 -13.39
CA GLY A 22 15.74 16.62 -13.04
C GLY A 22 14.45 17.20 -12.46
N ARG A 23 13.65 16.39 -11.75
CA ARG A 23 12.32 16.76 -11.23
C ARG A 23 12.28 17.18 -9.76
N THR A 24 13.42 17.27 -9.09
CA THR A 24 13.47 17.54 -7.64
C THR A 24 13.15 18.99 -7.26
N ASP A 25 13.26 19.93 -8.20
CA ASP A 25 13.05 21.36 -7.96
C ASP A 25 11.60 21.78 -8.14
N ASP A 26 10.76 20.91 -8.70
CA ASP A 26 9.31 21.13 -8.79
C ASP A 26 8.71 21.07 -7.37
N PRO A 27 8.08 22.15 -6.88
CA PRO A 27 7.58 22.21 -5.52
C PRO A 27 6.44 21.21 -5.24
N VAL A 28 5.64 20.86 -6.26
CA VAL A 28 4.54 19.89 -6.14
C VAL A 28 5.11 18.48 -6.05
N LEU A 29 6.00 18.11 -6.98
CA LEU A 29 6.63 16.79 -6.97
C LEU A 29 7.49 16.57 -5.72
N ARG A 30 8.17 17.62 -5.23
CA ARG A 30 8.89 17.59 -3.95
C ARG A 30 7.97 17.30 -2.77
N GLN A 31 6.75 17.84 -2.76
CA GLN A 31 5.76 17.56 -1.71
C GLN A 31 5.27 16.11 -1.77
N GLU A 32 5.07 15.55 -2.96
CA GLU A 32 4.70 14.14 -3.11
C GLU A 32 5.86 13.20 -2.71
N LEU A 33 7.11 13.54 -3.02
CA LEU A 33 8.28 12.81 -2.52
C LEU A 33 8.34 12.81 -0.99
N ALA A 34 8.04 13.94 -0.34
CA ALA A 34 7.97 14.03 1.12
C ALA A 34 6.86 13.13 1.70
N LYS A 35 5.72 13.00 1.02
CA LYS A 35 4.64 12.05 1.40
C LYS A 35 5.10 10.61 1.27
N VAL A 36 5.81 10.24 0.20
CA VAL A 36 6.40 8.89 0.04
C VAL A 36 7.33 8.57 1.20
N TRP A 37 8.25 9.48 1.54
CA TRP A 37 9.15 9.32 2.68
C TRP A 37 8.38 9.14 3.99
N THR A 38 7.40 10.01 4.24
CA THR A 38 6.59 9.99 5.46
C THR A 38 5.86 8.67 5.61
N ASN A 39 5.21 8.19 4.55
CA ASN A 39 4.50 6.92 4.54
C ASN A 39 5.43 5.73 4.82
N GLU A 40 6.65 5.75 4.26
CA GLU A 40 7.65 4.72 4.55
C GLU A 40 8.09 4.72 6.01
N GLN A 41 8.28 5.91 6.62
CA GLN A 41 8.59 6.01 8.04
C GLN A 41 7.42 5.50 8.90
N VAL A 42 6.18 5.90 8.59
CA VAL A 42 4.99 5.41 9.31
C VAL A 42 4.89 3.89 9.24
N LEU A 43 5.06 3.28 8.06
CA LEU A 43 5.07 1.83 7.89
C LEU A 43 6.17 1.14 8.69
N LYS A 44 7.36 1.72 8.72
CA LYS A 44 8.50 1.22 9.52
C LYS A 44 8.14 1.19 11.00
N TRP A 45 7.64 2.29 11.55
CA TRP A 45 7.27 2.38 12.97
C TRP A 45 6.10 1.47 13.33
N MET A 46 5.07 1.39 12.48
CA MET A 46 3.96 0.46 12.68
C MET A 46 4.43 -1.01 12.67
N SER A 47 5.34 -1.35 11.74
CA SER A 47 5.93 -2.69 11.65
C SER A 47 6.74 -3.03 12.90
N TRP A 48 7.59 -2.12 13.36
CA TRP A 48 8.39 -2.30 14.58
C TRP A 48 7.50 -2.45 15.81
N ARG A 49 6.46 -1.63 15.96
CA ARG A 49 5.49 -1.75 17.06
C ARG A 49 4.84 -3.14 17.08
N THR A 50 4.40 -3.65 15.92
CA THR A 50 3.80 -4.99 15.81
C THR A 50 4.82 -6.09 16.09
N GLN A 51 6.06 -5.96 15.62
CA GLN A 51 7.14 -6.91 15.95
C GLN A 51 7.42 -6.94 17.45
N THR A 52 7.55 -5.78 18.08
CA THR A 52 7.73 -5.67 19.53
C THR A 52 6.59 -6.34 20.28
N ALA A 53 5.33 -6.12 19.88
CA ALA A 53 4.18 -6.77 20.48
C ALA A 53 4.27 -8.30 20.45
N VAL A 54 4.69 -8.85 19.30
CA VAL A 54 4.88 -10.31 19.13
C VAL A 54 6.07 -10.82 19.96
N MET A 55 7.22 -10.17 19.84
CA MET A 55 8.47 -10.62 20.48
C MET A 55 8.43 -10.53 22.01
N THR A 56 7.68 -9.57 22.55
CA THR A 56 7.56 -9.36 24.00
C THR A 56 6.28 -9.94 24.60
N GLY A 57 5.37 -10.49 23.77
CA GLY A 57 4.06 -10.95 24.20
C GLY A 57 3.08 -9.84 24.62
N ARG A 58 3.47 -8.57 24.49
CA ARG A 58 2.69 -7.38 24.88
C ARG A 58 1.61 -7.06 23.85
N ARG A 59 0.47 -7.74 23.97
CA ARG A 59 -0.66 -7.64 23.03
C ARG A 59 -1.27 -6.24 22.93
N GLU A 60 -1.19 -5.42 23.97
CA GLU A 60 -1.66 -4.03 23.97
C GLU A 60 -0.92 -3.13 22.98
N LEU A 61 0.30 -3.53 22.58
CA LEU A 61 1.05 -2.85 21.53
C LEU A 61 0.63 -3.28 20.13
N ALA A 62 -0.06 -4.41 19.96
CA ALA A 62 -0.37 -4.95 18.64
C ALA A 62 -1.29 -4.02 17.84
N LEU A 63 -0.94 -3.77 16.59
CA LEU A 63 -1.81 -3.07 15.65
C LEU A 63 -2.73 -4.08 14.96
N HIS A 64 -3.94 -3.64 14.65
CA HIS A 64 -4.86 -4.45 13.85
C HIS A 64 -4.24 -4.73 12.46
N GLY A 65 -4.20 -6.00 12.03
CA GLY A 65 -3.54 -6.39 10.78
C GLY A 65 -4.11 -5.66 9.55
N SER A 66 -5.43 -5.41 9.53
CA SER A 66 -6.08 -4.64 8.46
C SER A 66 -5.61 -3.18 8.39
N LEU A 67 -5.17 -2.58 9.50
CA LEU A 67 -4.62 -1.22 9.50
C LEU A 67 -3.29 -1.19 8.75
N LEU A 68 -2.40 -2.13 9.10
CA LEU A 68 -1.11 -2.30 8.43
C LEU A 68 -1.27 -2.56 6.93
N LYS A 69 -2.14 -3.52 6.57
CA LYS A 69 -2.38 -3.88 5.17
C LYS A 69 -2.93 -2.70 4.38
N ASN A 70 -4.00 -2.07 4.86
CA ASN A 70 -4.64 -0.95 4.15
C ASN A 70 -3.70 0.24 3.98
N PHE A 71 -2.92 0.58 5.02
CA PHE A 71 -1.93 1.65 4.90
C PHE A 71 -0.81 1.31 3.91
N PHE A 72 -0.33 0.06 3.94
CA PHE A 72 0.70 -0.42 3.02
C PHE A 72 0.27 -0.32 1.56
N THR A 73 -0.91 -0.83 1.21
CA THR A 73 -1.37 -0.86 -0.18
C THR A 73 -1.58 0.53 -0.75
N ARG A 74 -2.14 1.45 0.04
CA ARG A 74 -2.31 2.86 -0.34
C ARG A 74 -0.97 3.59 -0.49
N SER A 75 -0.01 3.29 0.41
CA SER A 75 1.33 3.86 0.34
C SER A 75 2.11 3.36 -0.88
N LEU A 76 2.02 2.06 -1.18
CA LEU A 76 2.60 1.48 -2.38
C LEU A 76 2.00 2.15 -3.62
N ALA A 77 0.68 2.31 -3.65
CA ALA A 77 -0.03 2.89 -4.78
C ALA A 77 0.41 4.32 -5.07
N HIS A 78 0.41 5.17 -4.05
CA HIS A 78 0.89 6.54 -4.16
C HIS A 78 2.34 6.60 -4.68
N ARG A 79 3.21 5.74 -4.13
CA ARG A 79 4.63 5.69 -4.46
C ARG A 79 4.92 5.28 -5.90
N VAL A 80 4.27 4.22 -6.40
CA VAL A 80 4.49 3.74 -7.78
C VAL A 80 3.82 4.66 -8.80
N ASN A 81 2.67 5.26 -8.47
CA ASN A 81 2.03 6.24 -9.34
C ASN A 81 2.92 7.48 -9.50
N LEU A 82 3.47 8.01 -8.39
CA LEU A 82 4.41 9.13 -8.44
C LEU A 82 5.64 8.81 -9.28
N ALA A 83 6.18 7.58 -9.18
CA ALA A 83 7.34 7.18 -9.96
C ALA A 83 7.09 7.14 -11.47
N VAL A 84 5.86 6.84 -11.90
CA VAL A 84 5.45 6.95 -13.31
C VAL A 84 5.18 8.43 -13.67
N GLU A 85 4.54 9.19 -12.80
CA GLU A 85 4.25 10.62 -13.01
C GLU A 85 5.52 11.46 -13.20
N LEU A 86 6.60 11.16 -12.46
CA LEU A 86 7.90 11.81 -12.60
C LEU A 86 8.47 11.73 -14.03
N GLN A 87 8.10 10.69 -14.79
CA GLN A 87 8.52 10.48 -16.19
C GLN A 87 7.73 11.34 -17.17
N GLY A 88 6.65 12.00 -16.72
CA GLY A 88 5.78 12.79 -17.59
C GLY A 88 5.15 11.92 -18.70
N PRO A 89 5.04 12.43 -19.94
CA PRO A 89 4.45 11.68 -21.05
C PRO A 89 5.15 10.35 -21.36
N GLU A 90 6.47 10.25 -21.13
CA GLU A 90 7.26 9.03 -21.34
C GLU A 90 6.87 7.92 -20.35
N GLY A 91 6.19 8.26 -19.26
CA GLY A 91 5.64 7.29 -18.31
C GLY A 91 4.62 6.32 -18.94
N MET A 92 4.09 6.62 -20.12
CA MET A 92 3.21 5.73 -20.90
C MET A 92 3.97 4.67 -21.71
N LEU A 93 5.29 4.81 -21.86
CA LEU A 93 6.14 3.81 -22.51
C LEU A 93 6.39 2.63 -21.56
N PHE A 94 6.91 1.51 -22.08
CA PHE A 94 7.31 0.37 -21.26
C PHE A 94 8.83 0.13 -21.37
N GLN A 95 9.31 -0.61 -22.36
CA GLN A 95 10.75 -0.88 -22.52
C GLN A 95 11.59 0.39 -22.71
N ASP A 96 11.03 1.39 -23.40
CA ASP A 96 11.70 2.67 -23.68
C ASP A 96 11.53 3.70 -22.55
N ALA A 97 10.84 3.35 -21.46
CA ALA A 97 10.68 4.24 -20.31
C ALA A 97 11.96 4.29 -19.45
N GLU A 98 12.09 5.34 -18.65
CA GLU A 98 13.16 5.45 -17.64
C GLU A 98 13.13 4.23 -16.68
N GLY A 99 14.25 3.51 -16.62
CA GLY A 99 14.35 2.25 -15.88
C GLY A 99 13.68 1.04 -16.55
N GLU A 100 13.58 1.05 -17.88
CA GLU A 100 13.20 -0.11 -18.72
C GLU A 100 11.86 -0.75 -18.31
N GLY A 101 10.87 0.09 -17.98
CA GLY A 101 9.52 -0.36 -17.64
C GLY A 101 9.36 -0.83 -16.20
N PHE A 102 10.38 -0.73 -15.35
CA PHE A 102 10.32 -1.14 -13.94
C PHE A 102 9.13 -0.50 -13.21
N TRP A 103 9.00 0.83 -13.27
CA TRP A 103 7.94 1.53 -12.55
C TRP A 103 6.54 1.26 -13.12
N GLN A 104 6.42 1.06 -14.42
CA GLN A 104 5.19 0.66 -15.09
C GLN A 104 4.75 -0.72 -14.64
N TYR A 105 5.66 -1.69 -14.62
CA TYR A 105 5.39 -3.02 -14.08
C TYR A 105 4.93 -2.94 -12.63
N GLN A 106 5.63 -2.19 -11.78
CA GLN A 106 5.25 -2.02 -10.37
C GLN A 106 3.89 -1.31 -10.21
N CYS A 107 3.60 -0.31 -11.06
CA CYS A 107 2.33 0.39 -11.09
C CYS A 107 1.18 -0.52 -11.50
N LEU A 108 1.36 -1.40 -12.48
CA LEU A 108 0.33 -2.39 -12.85
C LEU A 108 0.18 -3.49 -11.79
N ASN A 109 1.27 -3.90 -11.13
CA ASN A 109 1.23 -4.95 -10.12
C ASN A 109 0.68 -4.50 -8.77
N GLN A 110 0.61 -3.19 -8.49
CA GLN A 110 0.11 -2.67 -7.22
C GLN A 110 -1.32 -3.16 -6.88
N PHE A 111 -2.13 -3.49 -7.90
CA PHE A 111 -3.50 -3.97 -7.73
C PHE A 111 -3.55 -5.39 -7.16
N ALA A 112 -2.55 -6.23 -7.45
CA ALA A 112 -2.46 -7.57 -6.89
C ALA A 112 -2.40 -7.53 -5.36
N SER A 113 -1.63 -6.59 -4.78
CA SER A 113 -1.58 -6.40 -3.32
C SER A 113 -2.86 -5.80 -2.73
N ARG A 114 -3.67 -5.11 -3.54
CA ARG A 114 -4.94 -4.53 -3.11
C ARG A 114 -6.04 -5.56 -3.00
N ILE A 115 -5.99 -6.63 -3.80
CA ILE A 115 -6.98 -7.72 -3.83
C ILE A 115 -6.50 -8.92 -3.02
N GLY A 116 -5.25 -9.33 -3.20
CA GLY A 116 -4.65 -10.48 -2.53
C GLY A 116 -4.57 -10.29 -1.02
N GLY A 117 -4.93 -11.33 -0.28
CA GLY A 117 -4.95 -11.29 1.19
C GLY A 117 -6.12 -10.50 1.79
N GLY A 118 -7.12 -10.17 0.98
CA GLY A 118 -8.29 -9.37 1.34
C GLY A 118 -8.31 -8.05 0.58
N THR A 119 -9.49 -7.64 0.08
CA THR A 119 -9.60 -6.37 -0.66
C THR A 119 -9.42 -5.16 0.27
N GLU A 120 -9.13 -3.98 -0.27
CA GLU A 120 -9.05 -2.77 0.56
C GLU A 120 -10.37 -2.48 1.29
N GLU A 121 -11.49 -2.78 0.64
CA GLU A 121 -12.86 -2.70 1.17
C GLU A 121 -13.02 -3.63 2.36
N VAL A 122 -12.65 -4.92 2.22
CA VAL A 122 -12.73 -5.90 3.32
C VAL A 122 -11.88 -5.46 4.51
N HIS A 123 -10.69 -4.91 4.28
CA HIS A 123 -9.87 -4.40 5.38
C HIS A 123 -10.45 -3.15 6.05
N ARG A 124 -11.13 -2.27 5.31
CA ARG A 124 -11.86 -1.13 5.89
C ARG A 124 -13.05 -1.62 6.72
N ASN A 125 -13.79 -2.61 6.25
CA ASN A 125 -14.90 -3.21 6.99
C ASN A 125 -14.40 -3.88 8.28
N ASN A 126 -13.32 -4.66 8.20
CA ASN A 126 -12.69 -5.25 9.39
C ASN A 126 -12.23 -4.17 10.40
N LEU A 127 -11.72 -3.03 9.94
CA LEU A 127 -11.38 -1.93 10.86
C LEU A 127 -12.61 -1.34 11.52
N GLY A 128 -13.69 -1.10 10.76
CA GLY A 128 -14.96 -0.64 11.32
C GLY A 128 -15.52 -1.59 12.36
N GLU A 129 -15.66 -2.86 12.00
CA GLU A 129 -16.35 -3.85 12.83
C GLU A 129 -15.49 -4.38 13.98
N GLN A 130 -14.24 -4.77 13.69
CA GLN A 130 -13.40 -5.47 14.66
C GLN A 130 -12.54 -4.52 15.50
N ALA A 131 -12.06 -3.43 14.92
CA ALA A 131 -11.20 -2.48 15.64
C ALA A 131 -12.00 -1.34 16.28
N LEU A 132 -13.04 -0.83 15.62
CA LEU A 132 -13.86 0.28 16.10
C LEU A 132 -15.20 -0.16 16.73
N GLY A 133 -15.59 -1.44 16.59
CA GLY A 133 -16.83 -1.97 17.15
C GLY A 133 -18.11 -1.44 16.47
N LEU A 134 -18.00 -0.95 15.23
CA LEU A 134 -19.15 -0.49 14.46
C LEU A 134 -20.05 -1.68 14.07
N PRO A 135 -21.36 -1.45 13.86
CA PRO A 135 -22.25 -2.47 13.34
C PRO A 135 -21.76 -3.01 12.00
N ARG A 136 -21.90 -4.32 11.82
CA ARG A 136 -21.55 -5.03 10.58
C ARG A 136 -22.47 -4.62 9.43
N GLU A 137 -21.94 -4.65 8.21
CA GLU A 137 -22.73 -4.41 7.00
C GLU A 137 -23.89 -5.42 6.88
N PRO A 138 -25.11 -4.97 6.48
CA PRO A 138 -26.22 -5.88 6.22
C PRO A 138 -25.89 -6.89 5.13
N ALA A 139 -26.08 -8.18 5.41
CA ALA A 139 -25.93 -9.26 4.44
C ALA A 139 -27.20 -10.11 4.43
N VAL A 140 -27.79 -10.29 3.25
CA VAL A 140 -29.08 -10.98 3.04
C VAL A 140 -28.99 -12.50 3.10
N ASP A 141 -27.80 -13.06 2.98
CA ASP A 141 -27.53 -14.50 2.85
C ASP A 141 -26.51 -15.03 3.88
N ARG A 142 -26.19 -14.24 4.90
CA ARG A 142 -25.13 -14.54 5.88
C ARG A 142 -25.26 -15.90 6.54
N ASP A 143 -26.48 -16.25 6.93
CA ASP A 143 -26.77 -17.46 7.68
C ASP A 143 -27.19 -18.61 6.73
N LEU A 144 -27.08 -18.39 5.42
CA LEU A 144 -27.36 -19.37 4.39
C LEU A 144 -26.05 -19.99 3.88
N PRO A 145 -25.97 -21.32 3.75
CA PRO A 145 -24.90 -21.95 3.00
C PRO A 145 -24.90 -21.47 1.54
N TRP A 146 -23.74 -21.46 0.88
CA TRP A 146 -23.58 -20.93 -0.49
C TRP A 146 -24.57 -21.52 -1.52
N ASN A 147 -24.99 -22.77 -1.37
CA ASN A 147 -25.96 -23.39 -2.27
C ASN A 147 -27.41 -22.90 -2.06
N GLN A 148 -27.68 -22.17 -0.98
CA GLN A 148 -28.98 -21.58 -0.61
C GLN A 148 -29.00 -20.05 -0.76
N SER A 149 -27.87 -19.42 -1.08
CA SER A 149 -27.83 -17.99 -1.39
C SER A 149 -28.49 -17.69 -2.74
N LYS A 150 -29.01 -16.48 -2.90
CA LYS A 150 -29.71 -16.05 -4.11
C LYS A 150 -28.71 -16.01 -5.27
N ARG A 151 -28.90 -16.85 -6.29
CA ARG A 151 -28.05 -16.84 -7.49
C ARG A 151 -28.36 -15.59 -8.33
N SER A 152 -27.31 -14.89 -8.75
CA SER A 152 -27.38 -13.78 -9.72
C SER A 152 -27.68 -14.28 -11.12
#